data_AF-R6YF48-F1
#
_entry.id   AF-R6YF48-F1
#
_cell.length_a   1.000
_cell.length_b   1.000
_cell.length_c   1.000
_cell.angle_alpha   90.00
_cell.angle_beta   90.00
_cell.angle_gamma   90.00
#
_symmetry.space_group_name_H-M   'P 1'
#
loop_
_entity.id
_entity.type
_entity.pdbx_description
1 polymer ?
#
loop_
_entity_poly.entity_id
_entity_poly.type
_entity_poly.pdbx_seq_one_letter_code
_entity_poly.pdbx_strand_id
1 'polypeptide(L)' 'MRRPIRIEAWSDWRRYNIPELPIEPGQADVGITVYPYRMQYSDADKQYNVANAEAAIRTYLNGDDSRWQRVWWDVADND' A
#
# COMPACT_ATOMS: atom_id res chain seq x y z
N MET A 1 -20.41 -14.59 -15.52
CA MET A 1 -19.45 -14.80 -14.41
C MET A 1 -18.56 -13.57 -14.32
N ARG A 2 -18.74 -12.72 -13.31
CA ARG A 2 -17.98 -11.46 -13.13
C ARG A 2 -16.69 -11.82 -12.39
N ARG A 3 -15.52 -11.62 -13.01
CA ARG A 3 -14.23 -11.81 -12.32
C ARG A 3 -14.16 -10.83 -11.15
N PRO A 4 -13.74 -11.23 -9.94
CA PRO A 4 -13.49 -10.28 -8.86
C PRO A 4 -12.43 -9.29 -9.34
N ILE A 5 -12.74 -8.01 -9.19
CA ILE A 5 -11.92 -6.90 -9.64
C ILE A 5 -10.74 -6.84 -8.65
N ARG A 6 -9.52 -7.19 -9.09
CA ARG A 6 -8.35 -7.39 -8.19
C ARG A 6 -8.10 -6.22 -7.23
N ILE A 7 -8.47 -5.00 -7.63
CA ILE A 7 -8.34 -3.80 -6.80
C ILE A 7 -9.31 -3.79 -5.61
N GLU A 8 -10.54 -4.27 -5.79
CA GLU A 8 -11.56 -4.33 -4.73
C GLU A 8 -11.09 -5.30 -3.65
N ALA A 9 -10.65 -6.50 -4.05
CA ALA A 9 -10.18 -7.52 -3.10
C ALA A 9 -9.01 -7.01 -2.24
N TRP A 10 -8.01 -6.35 -2.85
CA TRP A 10 -6.90 -5.78 -2.08
C TRP A 10 -7.30 -4.59 -1.22
N SER A 11 -8.28 -3.79 -1.67
CA SER A 11 -8.76 -2.63 -0.92
C SER A 11 -9.59 -3.06 0.29
N ASP A 12 -10.46 -4.05 0.13
CA ASP A 12 -11.25 -4.63 1.21
C ASP A 12 -10.38 -5.38 2.21
N TRP A 13 -9.42 -6.18 1.73
CA TRP A 13 -8.49 -6.88 2.61
C TRP A 13 -7.70 -5.89 3.48
N ARG A 14 -7.18 -4.79 2.91
CA ARG A 14 -6.49 -3.75 3.70
C ARG A 14 -7.37 -3.02 4.71
N ARG A 15 -8.69 -2.97 4.48
CA ARG A 15 -9.63 -2.33 5.41
C ARG A 15 -10.09 -3.24 6.52
N TYR A 16 -10.26 -4.53 6.24
CA TYR A 16 -10.93 -5.46 7.14
C TYR A 16 -10.02 -6.56 7.70
N ASN A 17 -8.82 -6.75 7.15
CA ASN A 17 -7.94 -7.90 7.40
C ASN A 17 -8.67 -9.25 7.21
N ILE A 18 -9.53 -9.35 6.20
CA ILE A 18 -10.31 -10.57 5.89
C ILE A 18 -10.10 -10.96 4.42
N PRO A 19 -9.70 -12.22 4.14
CA PRO A 19 -9.25 -13.22 5.12
C PRO A 19 -7.93 -12.80 5.79
N GLU A 20 -7.60 -13.42 6.92
CA GLU A 20 -6.26 -13.33 7.49
C GLU A 20 -5.26 -13.89 6.47
N LEU A 21 -4.18 -13.14 6.23
CA LEU A 21 -3.10 -13.53 5.33
C LEU A 21 -1.81 -13.58 6.15
N PRO A 22 -1.45 -14.72 6.74
CA PRO A 22 -0.25 -14.83 7.55
C PRO A 22 1.00 -14.74 6.68
N ILE A 23 2.08 -14.19 7.25
CA ILE A 23 3.41 -14.29 6.67
C ILE A 23 3.94 -15.71 6.86
N GLU A 24 4.04 -16.46 5.78
CA GLU A 24 4.55 -17.83 5.83
C GLU A 24 6.08 -17.86 6.05
N PRO A 25 6.64 -18.94 6.62
CA PRO A 25 8.07 -19.04 6.93
C PRO A 25 9.00 -18.69 5.76
N GLY A 26 8.67 -19.17 4.54
CA GLY A 26 9.47 -18.87 3.36
C GLY A 26 9.46 -17.39 2.94
N GLN A 27 8.44 -16.62 3.34
CA GLN A 27 8.37 -15.18 3.14
C GLN A 27 9.18 -14.44 4.21
N ALA A 28 9.10 -14.90 5.46
CA ALA A 28 9.90 -14.37 6.56
C ALA A 28 11.41 -14.57 6.32
N ASP A 29 11.81 -15.72 5.76
CA ASP A 29 13.21 -16.04 5.43
C ASP A 29 13.82 -15.06 4.42
N VAL A 30 13.00 -14.44 3.57
CA VAL A 30 13.41 -13.39 2.62
C VAL A 30 13.15 -11.97 3.15
N GLY A 31 12.87 -11.83 4.45
CA GLY A 31 12.73 -10.56 5.14
C GLY A 31 11.38 -9.87 4.96
N ILE A 32 10.35 -10.56 4.46
CA ILE A 32 9.00 -10.02 4.40
C ILE A 32 8.39 -10.14 5.79
N THR A 33 8.03 -9.00 6.38
CA THR A 33 7.36 -8.94 7.69
C THR A 33 5.96 -8.35 7.61
N VAL A 34 5.59 -7.78 6.46
CA VAL A 34 4.29 -7.13 6.23
C VAL A 34 3.96 -7.06 4.74
N TYR A 35 2.68 -7.09 4.40
CA TYR A 35 2.24 -6.83 3.03
C TYR A 35 2.18 -5.32 2.73
N PRO A 36 2.44 -4.88 1.49
CA PRO A 36 2.36 -3.47 1.12
C PRO A 36 1.00 -2.83 1.39
N TYR A 37 1.00 -1.61 1.94
CA TYR A 37 -0.22 -0.82 2.19
C TYR A 37 -0.65 0.00 0.97
N ARG A 38 0.27 0.30 0.04
CA ARG A 38 -0.03 1.07 -1.18
C ARG A 38 0.99 0.84 -2.29
N MET A 39 0.66 1.36 -3.46
CA MET A 39 1.62 1.58 -4.55
C MET A 39 2.21 2.99 -4.44
N GLN A 40 3.49 3.13 -4.79
CA GLN A 40 4.19 4.41 -4.84
C GLN A 40 3.64 5.30 -5.95
N TYR A 41 3.85 6.61 -5.85
CA TYR A 41 3.63 7.48 -7.01
C TYR A 41 4.54 7.06 -8.16
N SER A 42 4.07 7.27 -9.39
CA SER A 42 4.83 6.89 -10.56
C SER A 42 6.10 7.73 -10.69
N ASP A 43 7.14 7.16 -11.31
CA ASP A 43 8.37 7.92 -11.56
C ASP A 43 8.13 9.07 -12.55
N ALA A 44 7.18 8.91 -13.48
CA ALA A 44 6.78 9.96 -14.39
C ALA A 44 6.19 11.17 -13.65
N ASP A 45 5.32 10.95 -12.65
CA ASP A 45 4.79 12.06 -11.85
C ASP A 45 5.89 12.75 -11.04
N LYS A 46 6.84 11.96 -10.49
CA LYS A 46 7.99 12.48 -9.74
C LYS A 46 9.00 13.22 -10.62
N GLN A 47 9.05 12.96 -11.92
CA GLN A 47 9.97 13.62 -12.86
C GLN A 47 9.34 14.81 -13.60
N TYR A 48 8.08 14.68 -13.99
CA TYR A 48 7.42 15.66 -14.87
C TYR A 48 6.38 16.53 -14.17
N ASN A 49 5.95 16.15 -12.96
CA ASN A 49 4.99 16.90 -12.13
C ASN A 49 5.51 17.11 -10.70
N VAL A 50 6.81 17.38 -10.60
CA VAL A 50 7.62 17.36 -9.37
C VAL A 50 6.95 18.08 -8.20
N ALA A 51 6.59 19.35 -8.36
CA ALA A 51 6.05 20.17 -7.29
C ALA A 51 4.75 19.61 -6.69
N ASN A 52 3.88 19.05 -7.52
CA ASN A 52 2.62 18.46 -7.06
C ASN A 52 2.85 17.09 -6.40
N ALA A 53 3.76 16.27 -6.95
CA ALA A 53 4.14 14.99 -6.34
C ALA A 53 4.75 15.20 -4.95
N GLU A 54 5.71 16.11 -4.82
CA GLU A 54 6.34 16.46 -3.54
C GLU A 54 5.32 17.02 -2.53
N ALA A 55 4.42 17.90 -2.97
CA ALA A 55 3.37 18.43 -2.11
C ALA A 55 2.45 17.32 -1.59
N ALA A 56 2.06 16.36 -2.44
CA ALA A 56 1.21 15.24 -2.05
C ALA A 56 1.92 14.28 -1.09
N ILE A 57 3.19 13.94 -1.36
CA ILE A 57 4.01 13.08 -0.48
C ILE A 57 4.15 13.72 0.90
N ARG A 58 4.46 15.01 0.96
CA ARG A 58 4.59 15.74 2.23
C ARG A 58 3.27 15.84 3.00
N THR A 59 2.16 16.08 2.29
CA THR A 59 0.86 16.34 2.93
C THR A 59 0.18 15.06 3.40
N TYR A 60 0.27 13.99 2.61
CA TYR A 60 -0.54 12.78 2.81
C TYR A 60 0.25 11.54 3.22
N LEU A 61 1.58 11.53 3.04
CA LEU A 61 2.41 10.34 3.25
C LEU A 61 3.58 10.59 4.21
N ASN A 62 3.45 11.57 5.12
CA ASN A 62 4.48 11.90 6.12
C ASN A 62 5.87 12.21 5.52
N GLY A 63 5.91 12.66 4.26
CA GLY A 63 7.16 12.90 3.55
C GLY A 63 7.83 11.66 2.94
N ASP A 64 7.21 10.48 3.01
CA ASP A 64 7.74 9.21 2.53
C ASP A 64 6.82 8.58 1.47
N ASP A 65 7.29 8.40 0.23
CA ASP A 65 6.51 7.73 -0.83
C ASP A 65 6.66 6.19 -0.78
N SER A 66 7.15 5.60 0.31
CA SER A 66 7.28 4.14 0.41
C SER A 66 5.92 3.43 0.37
N ARG A 67 5.97 2.13 0.08
CA ARG A 67 4.80 1.24 0.10
C ARG A 67 4.30 0.94 1.51
N TRP A 68 5.00 1.42 2.53
CA TRP A 68 4.75 1.18 3.94
C TRP A 68 3.92 2.30 4.58
N GLN A 69 3.72 3.41 3.87
CA GLN A 69 2.77 4.43 4.30
C GLN A 69 1.32 3.98 4.06
N ARG A 70 0.47 4.24 5.04
CA ARG A 70 -0.96 3.96 4.95
C ARG A 70 -1.70 5.03 4.16
N VAL A 71 -2.78 4.62 3.51
CA VAL A 71 -3.72 5.56 2.87
C VAL A 71 -4.78 5.99 3.87
N TRP A 72 -5.50 7.10 3.61
CA TRP A 72 -6.36 7.74 4.61
C TRP A 72 -7.40 6.82 5.28
N TRP A 73 -7.87 5.79 4.59
CA TRP A 73 -8.91 4.87 5.07
C TRP A 73 -8.36 3.58 5.68
N ASP A 74 -7.06 3.35 5.59
CA ASP A 74 -6.35 2.15 6.04
C ASP A 74 -5.70 2.47 7.40
N VAL A 75 -6.42 2.23 8.49
CA VAL A 75 -6.10 2.77 9.83
C VAL A 75 -5.74 1.71 10.88
N ALA A 76 -5.82 0.42 10.54
CA ALA A 76 -5.60 -0.69 11.46
C ALA A 76 -4.48 -1.60 10.95
N ASP A 77 -3.73 -2.19 11.88
CA ASP A 77 -2.73 -3.19 11.54
C ASP A 77 -3.40 -4.46 10.99
N ASN A 78 -2.82 -4.99 9.92
CA ASN A 78 -3.17 -6.30 9.42
C ASN A 78 -2.17 -7.25 10.06
N ASP A 79 -2.64 -8.03 11.03
CA ASP A 79 -1.91 -9.12 11.66
C ASP A 79 -1.92 -10.36 10.77
#